data_AF-A0A0S4KRI8-F1
#
_entry.id   AF-A0A0S4KRI8-F1
#
_cell.length_a   1.000
_cell.length_b   1.000
_cell.length_c   1.000
_cell.angle_alpha   90.00
_cell.angle_beta   90.00
_cell.angle_gamma   90.00
#
_symmetry.space_group_name_H-M   'P 1'
#
loop_
_entity.id
_entity.type
_entity.pdbx_description
1 polymer ?
#
loop_
_entity_poly.entity_id
_entity_poly.type
_entity_poly.pdbx_seq_one_letter_code
_entity_poly.pdbx_strand_id
1 'polypeptide(L)'
;MFKIKKKPEKSKPIVLYNIVEDYSDFDAPGNVTVCAMTFPEDLEAHAKILSESYDVPLDAMTTLLREGGVYVYPQAGGLLTRGLFACVIDRSGASPKQTFVLDLVQFAEAEQLSRARGVTLEEAATLVFQSTLPKDLQERLRSKNLGLDYRTLDHAVAKGGDIKYIDFRKDWSPHFKRLCIMPDGRLVETGGLREFAELHGITMEQAKTLIEEGGVLEVNGEALACQIVNGRPAVARFGAANYAKAKRLAKEKKLHLMDALSEVGFSDPTMMRGLARRHMTGR
;
A
#
# COMPACT_ATOMS: atom_id res chain seq x y z
N MET A 1 -3.56 40.40 -26.85
CA MET A 1 -2.12 40.57 -26.58
C MET A 1 -1.95 40.33 -25.08
N PHE A 2 -1.26 39.33 -24.50
CA PHE A 2 -0.26 38.35 -24.92
C PHE A 2 -0.76 36.90 -24.69
N LYS A 3 -0.28 35.98 -25.53
CA LYS A 3 -0.39 34.52 -25.37
C LYS A 3 0.68 34.04 -24.40
N ILE A 4 0.33 33.12 -23.50
CA ILE A 4 1.25 32.03 -23.10
C ILE A 4 0.48 30.72 -23.28
N LYS A 5 0.75 30.04 -24.40
CA LYS A 5 0.52 28.62 -24.54
C LYS A 5 1.55 27.91 -23.67
N LYS A 6 1.11 27.27 -22.59
CA LYS A 6 1.72 26.02 -22.13
C LYS A 6 0.70 24.94 -22.38
N LYS A 7 0.96 24.08 -23.36
CA LYS A 7 0.32 22.75 -23.36
C LYS A 7 0.67 22.16 -21.99
N PRO A 8 -0.28 21.70 -21.17
CA PRO A 8 0.09 20.70 -20.21
C PRO A 8 0.58 19.53 -21.05
N GLU A 9 1.87 19.26 -20.95
CA GLU A 9 2.39 17.95 -21.27
C GLU A 9 1.45 16.97 -20.57
N LYS A 10 0.77 16.10 -21.33
CA LYS A 10 -0.01 15.04 -20.72
C LYS A 10 1.01 14.21 -19.94
N SER A 11 1.18 14.46 -18.65
CA SER A 11 1.82 13.48 -17.79
C SER A 11 0.96 12.24 -17.93
N LYS A 12 1.50 11.21 -18.57
CA LYS A 12 0.87 9.90 -18.57
C LYS A 12 0.60 9.54 -17.11
N PRO A 13 -0.56 8.96 -16.77
CA PRO A 13 -0.81 8.55 -15.40
C PRO A 13 0.29 7.57 -14.99
N ILE A 14 1.14 7.95 -14.03
CA ILE A 14 2.01 7.03 -13.31
C ILE A 14 1.14 6.44 -12.19
N VAL A 15 0.17 5.62 -12.57
CA VAL A 15 -0.47 4.74 -11.60
C VAL A 15 0.24 3.40 -11.78
N LEU A 16 1.07 3.04 -10.80
CA LEU A 16 1.90 1.84 -10.86
C LEU A 16 1.07 0.58 -11.18
N TYR A 17 -0.18 0.55 -10.68
CA TYR A 17 -1.15 -0.52 -10.93
C TYR A 17 -2.41 0.02 -11.55
N ASN A 18 -2.93 -0.68 -12.55
CA ASN A 18 -4.19 -0.32 -13.17
C ASN A 18 -5.33 -1.31 -12.83
N ILE A 19 -5.01 -2.34 -12.04
CA ILE A 19 -5.94 -3.29 -11.44
C ILE A 19 -5.56 -3.44 -9.96
N VAL A 20 -6.54 -3.31 -9.06
CA VAL A 20 -6.36 -3.53 -7.62
C VAL A 20 -7.55 -4.35 -7.12
N GLU A 21 -7.30 -5.51 -6.53
CA GLU A 21 -8.30 -6.36 -5.88
C GLU A 21 -7.89 -6.61 -4.43
N ASP A 22 -8.82 -6.42 -3.51
CA ASP A 22 -8.59 -6.63 -2.08
C ASP A 22 -9.18 -7.97 -1.62
N TYR A 23 -8.37 -8.78 -0.94
CA TYR A 23 -8.76 -10.07 -0.38
C TYR A 23 -8.69 -10.07 1.16
N SER A 24 -8.79 -8.88 1.78
CA SER A 24 -8.69 -8.63 3.23
C SER A 24 -9.92 -9.01 4.08
N ASP A 25 -10.88 -9.77 3.54
CA ASP A 25 -12.08 -10.22 4.29
C ASP A 25 -11.81 -11.47 5.16
N PHE A 26 -10.55 -11.86 5.36
CA PHE A 26 -10.17 -13.05 6.11
C PHE A 26 -9.23 -12.69 7.27
N ASP A 27 -9.55 -13.23 8.46
CA ASP A 27 -8.75 -13.08 9.68
C ASP A 27 -7.24 -13.28 9.40
N ALA A 28 -6.41 -12.46 10.05
CA ALA A 28 -4.95 -12.55 9.95
C ALA A 28 -4.45 -14.00 10.22
N PRO A 29 -3.42 -14.49 9.52
CA PRO A 29 -2.59 -13.83 8.52
C PRO A 29 -3.14 -14.07 7.09
N GLY A 30 -4.05 -13.21 6.60
CA GLY A 30 -4.79 -13.46 5.35
C GLY A 30 -4.97 -12.26 4.41
N ASN A 31 -4.61 -11.04 4.84
CA ASN A 31 -4.82 -9.85 4.02
C ASN A 31 -3.80 -9.77 2.88
N VAL A 32 -4.29 -9.96 1.67
CA VAL A 32 -3.51 -9.80 0.44
C VAL A 32 -4.26 -8.86 -0.48
N THR A 33 -3.61 -7.77 -0.88
CA THR A 33 -4.07 -6.95 -2.00
C THR A 33 -3.30 -7.36 -3.25
N VAL A 34 -4.03 -7.72 -4.30
CA VAL A 34 -3.47 -7.99 -5.62
C VAL A 34 -3.40 -6.68 -6.39
N CYS A 35 -2.19 -6.23 -6.67
CA CYS A 35 -1.91 -5.02 -7.43
C CYS A 35 -1.32 -5.41 -8.79
N ALA A 36 -2.08 -5.27 -9.88
CA ALA A 36 -1.67 -5.77 -11.19
C ALA A 36 -1.63 -4.67 -12.26
N MET A 37 -0.86 -4.93 -13.32
CA MET A 37 -0.77 -4.05 -14.47
C MET A 37 -0.83 -4.79 -15.81
N THR A 38 -1.58 -4.22 -16.76
CA THR A 38 -1.66 -4.70 -18.15
C THR A 38 -0.72 -3.95 -19.10
N PHE A 39 -0.20 -2.79 -18.69
CA PHE A 39 0.74 -2.00 -19.48
C PHE A 39 2.17 -2.53 -19.35
N PRO A 40 3.08 -2.19 -20.28
CA PRO A 40 4.51 -2.43 -20.12
C PRO A 40 5.05 -1.79 -18.85
N GLU A 41 5.97 -2.49 -18.20
CA GLU A 41 6.64 -2.02 -16.98
C GLU A 41 7.63 -0.89 -17.27
N ASP A 42 7.49 0.22 -16.53
CA ASP A 42 8.53 1.24 -16.40
C ASP A 42 9.45 0.83 -15.25
N LEU A 43 10.52 0.11 -15.57
CA LEU A 43 11.40 -0.52 -14.58
C LEU A 43 12.00 0.48 -13.59
N GLU A 44 12.38 1.67 -14.04
CA GLU A 44 13.03 2.67 -13.19
C GLU A 44 12.04 3.25 -12.18
N ALA A 45 10.87 3.68 -12.65
CA ALA A 45 9.82 4.19 -11.78
C ALA A 45 9.32 3.10 -10.82
N HIS A 46 9.19 1.87 -11.32
CA HIS A 46 8.72 0.74 -10.53
C HIS A 46 9.70 0.36 -9.42
N ALA A 47 10.99 0.22 -9.76
CA ALA A 47 12.03 -0.10 -8.78
C ALA A 47 12.08 0.94 -7.66
N LYS A 48 11.93 2.22 -7.99
CA LYS A 48 11.87 3.29 -6.99
C LYS A 48 10.70 3.11 -6.03
N ILE A 49 9.49 2.90 -6.57
CA ILE A 49 8.29 2.76 -5.73
C ILE A 49 8.37 1.51 -4.85
N LEU A 50 8.81 0.37 -5.38
CA LEU A 50 8.90 -0.87 -4.60
C LEU A 50 10.03 -0.83 -3.58
N SER A 51 11.17 -0.23 -3.93
CA SER A 51 12.29 0.00 -3.01
C SER A 51 11.83 0.77 -1.78
N GLU A 52 11.11 1.87 -2.00
CA GLU A 52 10.53 2.68 -0.92
C GLU A 52 9.42 1.93 -0.16
N SER A 53 8.59 1.14 -0.86
CA SER A 53 7.45 0.41 -0.26
C SER A 53 7.88 -0.73 0.65
N TYR A 54 8.95 -1.43 0.28
CA TYR A 54 9.40 -2.66 0.92
C TYR A 54 10.68 -2.48 1.74
N ASP A 55 11.31 -1.31 1.68
CA ASP A 55 12.61 -1.04 2.32
C ASP A 55 13.72 -1.98 1.80
N VAL A 56 13.73 -2.17 0.49
CA VAL A 56 14.78 -2.91 -0.22
C VAL A 56 15.67 -1.87 -0.93
N PRO A 57 17.00 -1.94 -0.84
CA PRO A 57 17.89 -1.02 -1.55
C PRO A 57 17.55 -0.91 -3.04
N LEU A 58 17.58 0.30 -3.61
CA LEU A 58 17.10 0.57 -4.96
C LEU A 58 17.83 -0.24 -6.04
N ASP A 59 19.14 -0.39 -5.89
CA ASP A 59 20.00 -1.22 -6.73
C ASP A 59 19.59 -2.70 -6.64
N ALA A 60 19.37 -3.22 -5.43
CA ALA A 60 18.88 -4.58 -5.23
C ALA A 60 17.49 -4.79 -5.85
N MET A 61 16.55 -3.86 -5.63
CA MET A 61 15.21 -3.90 -6.22
C MET A 61 15.25 -3.87 -7.75
N THR A 62 16.11 -3.04 -8.33
CA THR A 62 16.28 -2.96 -9.79
C THR A 62 16.77 -4.29 -10.36
N THR A 63 17.72 -4.94 -9.68
CA THR A 63 18.23 -6.27 -10.07
C THR A 63 17.13 -7.32 -9.95
N LEU A 64 16.41 -7.38 -8.83
CA LEU A 64 15.30 -8.32 -8.61
C LEU A 64 14.24 -8.20 -9.71
N LEU A 65 13.79 -6.97 -10.02
CA LEU A 65 12.79 -6.76 -11.07
C LEU A 65 13.30 -7.12 -12.46
N ARG A 66 14.61 -7.07 -12.71
CA ARG A 66 15.20 -7.43 -14.01
C ARG A 66 15.44 -8.93 -14.16
N GLU A 67 15.92 -9.57 -13.10
CA GLU A 67 16.52 -10.90 -13.15
C GLU A 67 15.71 -11.96 -12.42
N GLY A 68 14.79 -11.55 -11.54
CA GLY A 68 14.12 -12.42 -10.59
C GLY A 68 15.01 -12.73 -9.38
N GLY A 69 14.50 -13.56 -8.48
CA GLY A 69 15.20 -13.99 -7.28
C GLY A 69 14.60 -13.45 -5.99
N VAL A 70 15.39 -13.53 -4.92
CA VAL A 70 14.96 -13.19 -3.56
C VAL A 70 15.91 -12.19 -2.91
N TYR A 71 15.36 -11.31 -2.09
CA TYR A 71 16.08 -10.45 -1.16
C TYR A 71 15.69 -10.86 0.26
N VAL A 72 16.66 -11.39 0.99
CA VAL A 72 16.49 -11.75 2.41
C VAL A 72 16.82 -10.51 3.24
N TYR A 73 15.89 -10.10 4.10
CA TYR A 73 16.09 -8.91 4.92
C TYR A 73 17.22 -9.16 5.95
N PRO A 74 18.16 -8.22 6.11
CA PRO A 74 19.25 -8.37 7.09
C PRO A 74 18.69 -8.38 8.51
N GLN A 75 19.31 -9.15 9.41
CA GLN A 75 18.99 -9.09 10.83
C GLN A 75 19.49 -7.76 11.43
N ALA A 76 18.60 -6.77 11.54
CA ALA A 76 18.82 -5.56 12.32
C ALA A 76 18.07 -5.67 13.66
N GLY A 77 18.68 -5.24 14.75
CA GLY A 77 18.31 -5.55 16.14
C GLY A 77 16.81 -5.65 16.46
N GLY A 78 16.41 -6.79 17.04
CA GLY A 78 15.19 -7.01 17.83
C GLY A 78 13.84 -6.76 17.14
N LEU A 79 13.07 -7.84 16.91
CA LEU A 79 11.76 -7.89 16.22
C LEU A 79 11.82 -7.67 14.70
N LEU A 80 12.29 -8.70 14.01
CA LEU A 80 12.08 -8.86 12.57
C LEU A 80 10.61 -9.25 12.31
N THR A 81 9.90 -8.50 11.47
CA THR A 81 8.56 -8.90 10.95
C THR A 81 8.62 -9.30 9.48
N ARG A 82 9.75 -9.11 8.79
CA ARG A 82 9.94 -9.36 7.36
C ARG A 82 11.01 -10.43 7.15
N GLY A 83 10.66 -11.52 6.46
CA GLY A 83 11.57 -12.61 6.15
C GLY A 83 12.28 -12.42 4.81
N LEU A 84 11.50 -12.30 3.72
CA LEU A 84 12.06 -12.09 2.38
C LEU A 84 11.11 -11.31 1.47
N PHE A 85 11.69 -10.66 0.47
CA PHE A 85 11.01 -10.19 -0.74
C PHE A 85 11.39 -11.10 -1.90
N ALA A 86 10.43 -11.49 -2.73
CA ALA A 86 10.66 -12.33 -3.91
C ALA A 86 10.15 -11.62 -5.17
N CYS A 87 10.88 -11.80 -6.27
CA CYS A 87 10.46 -11.47 -7.61
C CYS A 87 10.59 -12.72 -8.49
N VAL A 88 9.47 -13.27 -8.91
CA VAL A 88 9.41 -14.47 -9.76
C VAL A 88 9.17 -14.05 -11.20
N ILE A 89 10.06 -14.46 -12.11
CA ILE A 89 9.97 -14.17 -13.54
C ILE A 89 9.87 -15.48 -14.31
N ASP A 90 8.72 -15.73 -14.92
CA ASP A 90 8.57 -16.82 -15.88
C ASP A 90 9.28 -16.48 -17.20
N ARG A 91 10.41 -17.15 -17.44
CA ARG A 91 11.24 -16.96 -18.63
C ARG A 91 10.55 -17.39 -19.93
N SER A 92 9.53 -18.24 -19.85
CA SER A 92 8.72 -18.63 -21.02
C SER A 92 7.72 -17.55 -21.42
N GLY A 93 7.44 -16.60 -20.52
CA GLY A 93 6.41 -15.58 -20.68
C GLY A 93 4.97 -16.11 -20.58
N ALA A 94 4.78 -17.36 -20.12
CA ALA A 94 3.45 -17.94 -19.94
C ALA A 94 2.71 -17.34 -18.74
N SER A 95 3.45 -16.88 -17.72
CA SER A 95 2.92 -16.26 -16.51
C SER A 95 3.41 -14.80 -16.37
N PRO A 96 2.58 -13.90 -15.82
CA PRO A 96 3.03 -12.55 -15.50
C PRO A 96 4.16 -12.59 -14.46
N LYS A 97 5.03 -11.58 -14.47
CA LYS A 97 6.01 -11.37 -13.38
C LYS A 97 5.26 -11.16 -12.06
N GLN A 98 5.77 -11.77 -10.99
CA GLN A 98 5.12 -11.70 -9.68
C GLN A 98 6.10 -11.20 -8.62
N THR A 99 5.64 -10.33 -7.73
CA THR A 99 6.38 -9.98 -6.51
C THR A 99 5.52 -10.21 -5.28
N PHE A 100 6.16 -10.62 -4.19
CA PHE A 100 5.50 -10.85 -2.91
C PHE A 100 6.52 -10.82 -1.77
N VAL A 101 6.01 -10.76 -0.54
CA VAL A 101 6.80 -10.86 0.69
C VAL A 101 6.38 -12.06 1.52
N LEU A 102 7.33 -12.62 2.26
CA LEU A 102 7.08 -13.57 3.34
C LEU A 102 7.44 -12.94 4.68
N ASP A 103 6.63 -13.22 5.70
CA ASP A 103 6.98 -12.93 7.10
C ASP A 103 8.04 -13.93 7.56
N LEU A 104 8.48 -13.81 8.81
CA LEU A 104 9.46 -14.72 9.38
C LEU A 104 9.01 -16.19 9.45
N VAL A 105 7.74 -16.45 9.73
CA VAL A 105 7.21 -17.82 9.86
C VAL A 105 7.22 -18.48 8.48
N GLN A 106 6.69 -17.77 7.49
CA GLN A 106 6.66 -18.20 6.10
C GLN A 106 8.07 -18.33 5.52
N PHE A 107 8.99 -17.43 5.86
CA PHE A 107 10.39 -17.54 5.46
C PHE A 107 11.09 -18.74 6.10
N ALA A 108 10.89 -18.98 7.40
CA ALA A 108 11.46 -20.16 8.07
C ALA A 108 10.93 -21.47 7.45
N GLU A 109 9.65 -21.52 7.09
CA GLU A 109 9.07 -22.65 6.36
C GLU A 109 9.71 -22.81 4.97
N ALA A 110 9.88 -21.71 4.23
CA ALA A 110 10.52 -21.73 2.92
C ALA A 110 11.99 -22.19 3.00
N GLU A 111 12.75 -21.76 4.01
CA GLU A 111 14.11 -22.24 4.24
C GLU A 111 14.15 -23.74 4.54
N GLN A 112 13.25 -24.24 5.40
CA GLN A 112 13.15 -25.65 5.70
C GLN A 112 12.80 -26.46 4.45
N LEU A 113 11.82 -25.99 3.67
CA LEU A 113 11.39 -26.63 2.43
C LEU A 113 12.50 -26.67 1.38
N SER A 114 13.23 -25.56 1.20
CA SER A 114 14.38 -25.47 0.30
C SER A 114 15.44 -26.51 0.66
N ARG A 115 15.82 -26.61 1.95
CA ARG A 115 16.80 -27.59 2.43
C ARG A 115 16.30 -29.03 2.32
N ALA A 116 15.04 -29.28 2.65
CA ALA A 116 14.47 -30.63 2.67
C ALA A 116 14.26 -31.20 1.25
N ARG A 117 13.93 -30.35 0.28
CA ARG A 117 13.64 -30.77 -1.11
C ARG A 117 14.75 -30.47 -2.11
N GLY A 118 15.81 -29.80 -1.70
CA GLY A 118 16.92 -29.41 -2.59
C GLY A 118 16.51 -28.44 -3.69
N VAL A 119 15.45 -27.65 -3.47
CA VAL A 119 14.95 -26.62 -4.39
C VAL A 119 15.51 -25.25 -4.02
N THR A 120 15.49 -24.32 -4.97
CA THR A 120 15.93 -22.95 -4.70
C THR A 120 15.04 -22.28 -3.65
N LEU A 121 15.59 -21.27 -2.96
CA LEU A 121 14.81 -20.49 -2.00
C LEU A 121 13.66 -19.73 -2.67
N GLU A 122 13.84 -19.29 -3.93
CA GLU A 122 12.78 -18.67 -4.74
C GLU A 122 11.61 -19.65 -4.99
N GLU A 123 11.90 -20.88 -5.41
CA GLU A 123 10.89 -21.91 -5.61
C GLU A 123 10.17 -22.27 -4.31
N ALA A 124 10.93 -22.47 -3.22
CA ALA A 124 10.35 -22.77 -1.92
C ALA A 124 9.47 -21.61 -1.40
N ALA A 125 9.92 -20.36 -1.55
CA ALA A 125 9.17 -19.18 -1.15
C ALA A 125 7.87 -19.05 -1.95
N THR A 126 7.91 -19.35 -3.24
CA THR A 126 6.72 -19.36 -4.11
C THR A 126 5.70 -20.39 -3.65
N LEU A 127 6.14 -21.61 -3.31
CA LEU A 127 5.26 -22.67 -2.82
C LEU A 127 4.58 -22.28 -1.50
N VAL A 128 5.33 -21.77 -0.54
CA VAL A 128 4.79 -21.31 0.75
C VAL A 128 3.87 -20.10 0.57
N PHE A 129 4.25 -19.16 -0.29
CA PHE A 129 3.41 -18.00 -0.59
C PHE A 129 2.04 -18.45 -1.15
N GLN A 130 2.04 -19.28 -2.18
CA GLN A 130 0.81 -19.71 -2.85
C GLN A 130 -0.09 -20.58 -1.96
N SER A 131 0.49 -21.46 -1.12
CA SER A 131 -0.28 -22.31 -0.21
C SER A 131 -0.99 -21.52 0.89
N THR A 132 -0.47 -20.34 1.23
CA THR A 132 -0.99 -19.47 2.28
C THR A 132 -1.97 -18.40 1.78
N LEU A 133 -2.25 -18.34 0.48
CA LEU A 133 -3.24 -17.43 -0.08
C LEU A 133 -4.68 -17.90 0.20
N PRO A 134 -5.67 -16.99 0.24
CA PRO A 134 -7.09 -17.36 0.23
C PRO A 134 -7.44 -18.29 -0.94
N LYS A 135 -8.34 -19.26 -0.71
CA LYS A 135 -8.71 -20.28 -1.72
C LYS A 135 -9.17 -19.65 -3.03
N ASP A 136 -10.04 -18.65 -2.97
CA ASP A 136 -10.52 -17.92 -4.14
C ASP A 136 -9.39 -17.29 -4.95
N LEU A 137 -8.37 -16.74 -4.27
CA LEU A 137 -7.20 -16.17 -4.94
C LEU A 137 -6.32 -17.27 -5.55
N GLN A 138 -6.15 -18.42 -4.88
CA GLN A 138 -5.46 -19.57 -5.45
C GLN A 138 -6.15 -20.08 -6.73
N GLU A 139 -7.49 -20.12 -6.74
CA GLU A 139 -8.28 -20.53 -7.91
C GLU A 139 -8.17 -19.50 -9.05
N ARG A 140 -8.25 -18.21 -8.72
CA ARG A 140 -8.05 -17.12 -9.69
C ARG A 140 -6.66 -17.15 -10.31
N LEU A 141 -5.61 -17.45 -9.55
CA LEU A 141 -4.24 -17.55 -10.08
C LEU A 141 -4.06 -18.66 -11.12
N ARG A 142 -4.92 -19.69 -11.11
CA ARG A 142 -4.95 -20.75 -12.13
C ARG A 142 -5.70 -20.30 -13.39
N SER A 143 -6.45 -19.21 -13.32
CA SER A 143 -7.21 -18.66 -14.43
C SER A 143 -6.39 -17.61 -15.18
N LYS A 144 -6.57 -17.56 -16.51
CA LYS A 144 -5.94 -16.53 -17.32
C LYS A 144 -6.34 -15.14 -16.81
N ASN A 145 -5.37 -14.24 -16.63
CA ASN A 145 -5.57 -12.87 -16.14
C ASN A 145 -6.40 -12.81 -14.84
N LEU A 146 -6.18 -13.74 -13.90
CA LEU A 146 -6.90 -13.84 -12.63
C LEU A 146 -8.42 -14.08 -12.78
N GLY A 147 -8.89 -14.44 -13.97
CA GLY A 147 -10.32 -14.56 -14.28
C GLY A 147 -11.04 -13.21 -14.42
N LEU A 148 -10.31 -12.10 -14.57
CA LEU A 148 -10.90 -10.77 -14.72
C LEU A 148 -11.75 -10.67 -15.99
N ASP A 149 -12.97 -10.14 -15.85
CA ASP A 149 -13.80 -9.78 -17.00
C ASP A 149 -13.39 -8.41 -17.55
N TYR A 150 -12.63 -8.43 -18.64
CA TYR A 150 -12.16 -7.24 -19.35
C TYR A 150 -13.28 -6.30 -19.83
N ARG A 151 -14.53 -6.78 -19.95
CA ARG A 151 -15.68 -5.93 -20.31
C ARG A 151 -16.09 -5.00 -19.17
N THR A 152 -15.73 -5.36 -17.94
CA THR A 152 -16.04 -4.59 -16.72
C THR A 152 -14.92 -3.64 -16.32
N LEU A 153 -13.73 -3.81 -16.89
CA LEU A 153 -12.59 -2.93 -16.66
C LEU A 153 -12.73 -1.62 -17.43
N ASP A 154 -12.06 -0.57 -16.93
CA ASP A 154 -11.91 0.67 -17.69
C ASP A 154 -11.29 0.39 -19.07
N HIS A 155 -11.83 1.00 -20.12
CA HIS A 155 -11.40 0.74 -21.49
C HIS A 155 -9.90 1.02 -21.71
N ALA A 156 -9.32 1.99 -21.00
CA ALA A 156 -7.88 2.24 -21.08
C ALA A 156 -7.07 1.08 -20.51
N VAL A 157 -7.53 0.45 -19.43
CA VAL A 157 -6.91 -0.71 -18.79
C VAL A 157 -7.06 -1.96 -19.66
N ALA A 158 -8.27 -2.19 -20.16
CA ALA A 158 -8.60 -3.35 -20.99
C ALA A 158 -7.77 -3.39 -22.29
N LYS A 159 -7.46 -2.22 -22.87
CA LYS A 159 -6.60 -2.09 -24.05
C LYS A 159 -5.18 -2.66 -23.84
N GLY A 160 -4.69 -2.72 -22.60
CA GLY A 160 -3.39 -3.32 -22.29
C GLY A 160 -3.35 -4.84 -22.51
N GLY A 161 -4.51 -5.49 -22.60
CA GLY A 161 -4.61 -6.94 -22.80
C GLY A 161 -4.18 -7.72 -21.56
N ASP A 162 -3.44 -8.82 -21.76
CA ASP A 162 -3.04 -9.73 -20.69
C ASP A 162 -2.19 -9.04 -19.62
N ILE A 163 -2.41 -9.41 -18.36
CA ILE A 163 -1.63 -8.91 -17.22
C ILE A 163 -0.15 -9.23 -17.45
N LYS A 164 0.71 -8.25 -17.21
CA LYS A 164 2.17 -8.36 -17.39
C LYS A 164 2.89 -8.51 -16.07
N TYR A 165 2.33 -7.94 -15.01
CA TYR A 165 2.92 -7.93 -13.70
C TYR A 165 1.85 -7.92 -12.60
N ILE A 166 2.14 -8.64 -11.51
CA ILE A 166 1.34 -8.73 -10.30
C ILE A 166 2.25 -8.51 -9.09
N ASP A 167 1.88 -7.59 -8.21
CA ASP A 167 2.47 -7.42 -6.88
C ASP A 167 1.44 -7.82 -5.83
N PHE A 168 1.77 -8.85 -5.05
CA PHE A 168 0.96 -9.28 -3.93
C PHE A 168 1.42 -8.58 -2.67
N ARG A 169 0.60 -7.61 -2.24
CA ARG A 169 0.88 -6.81 -1.06
C ARG A 169 0.24 -7.48 0.14
N LYS A 170 1.07 -8.00 1.04
CA LYS A 170 0.66 -8.36 2.40
C LYS A 170 0.79 -7.14 3.30
N ASP A 171 -0.15 -6.97 4.21
CA ASP A 171 -0.36 -5.79 5.07
C ASP A 171 0.73 -5.46 6.10
N TRP A 172 1.99 -5.84 5.87
CA TRP A 172 3.10 -5.58 6.80
C TRP A 172 3.92 -4.33 6.47
N SER A 173 3.55 -3.57 5.44
CA SER A 173 4.20 -2.30 5.13
C SER A 173 3.41 -1.14 5.75
N PRO A 174 3.93 -0.44 6.78
CA PRO A 174 3.37 0.85 7.22
C PRO A 174 3.54 1.95 6.14
N HIS A 175 4.12 1.63 4.98
CA HIS A 175 4.45 2.58 3.92
C HIS A 175 3.47 2.59 2.75
N PHE A 176 2.52 1.66 2.66
CA PHE A 176 1.55 1.67 1.57
C PHE A 176 0.33 2.56 1.83
N LYS A 177 -0.02 3.36 0.82
CA LYS A 177 -1.23 4.19 0.65
C LYS A 177 -1.90 4.63 1.95
N ARG A 178 -1.41 5.74 2.49
CA ARG A 178 -2.09 6.43 3.58
C ARG A 178 -3.26 7.19 3.00
N LEU A 179 -4.47 6.73 3.32
CA LEU A 179 -5.67 7.50 3.07
C LEU A 179 -5.78 8.57 4.14
N CYS A 180 -5.53 9.80 3.74
CA CYS A 180 -5.63 10.97 4.60
C CYS A 180 -6.96 11.65 4.35
N ILE A 181 -7.80 11.75 5.37
CA ILE A 181 -8.99 12.61 5.33
C ILE A 181 -8.52 14.04 5.55
N MET A 182 -8.72 14.90 4.56
CA MET A 182 -8.38 16.31 4.65
C MET A 182 -9.52 17.11 5.28
N PRO A 183 -9.26 18.32 5.83
CA PRO A 183 -10.30 19.14 6.46
C PRO A 183 -11.45 19.52 5.51
N ASP A 184 -11.15 19.58 4.21
CA ASP A 184 -12.12 19.88 3.14
C ASP A 184 -12.89 18.64 2.66
N GLY A 185 -12.71 17.49 3.31
CA GLY A 185 -13.39 16.24 2.98
C GLY A 185 -12.80 15.46 1.82
N ARG A 186 -11.68 15.91 1.25
CA ARG A 186 -10.95 15.11 0.26
C ARG A 186 -10.27 13.92 0.93
N LEU A 187 -10.29 12.79 0.24
CA LEU A 187 -9.41 11.66 0.51
C LEU A 187 -8.17 11.84 -0.35
N VAL A 188 -7.01 11.95 0.29
CA VAL A 188 -5.72 12.06 -0.38
C VAL A 188 -4.92 10.80 -0.09
N GLU A 189 -4.44 10.14 -1.14
CA GLU A 189 -3.52 8.99 -1.02
C GLU A 189 -2.09 9.50 -1.14
N THR A 190 -1.22 9.14 -0.19
CA THR A 190 0.23 9.36 -0.30
C THR A 190 0.95 8.03 -0.39
N GLY A 191 1.88 7.89 -1.34
CA GLY A 191 2.62 6.68 -1.64
C GLY A 191 3.85 6.43 -0.76
N GLY A 192 4.44 7.48 -0.16
CA GLY A 192 5.66 7.37 0.66
C GLY A 192 5.75 8.38 1.81
N LEU A 193 6.66 8.15 2.77
CA LEU A 193 6.83 9.03 3.94
C LEU A 193 7.25 10.46 3.58
N ARG A 194 8.06 10.64 2.53
CA ARG A 194 8.49 11.97 2.06
C ARG A 194 7.33 12.78 1.51
N GLU A 195 6.54 12.17 0.63
CA GLU A 195 5.33 12.79 0.09
C GLU A 195 4.33 13.13 1.20
N PHE A 196 4.16 12.22 2.17
CA PHE A 196 3.32 12.47 3.34
C PHE A 196 3.84 13.66 4.18
N ALA A 197 5.13 13.71 4.46
CA ALA A 197 5.75 14.80 5.20
C ALA A 197 5.58 16.14 4.49
N GLU A 198 5.83 16.19 3.18
CA GLU A 198 5.67 17.38 2.34
C GLU A 198 4.20 17.84 2.27
N LEU A 199 3.25 16.92 2.05
CA LEU A 199 1.81 17.21 2.02
C LEU A 199 1.35 17.86 3.33
N HIS A 200 1.89 17.39 4.44
CA HIS A 200 1.47 17.82 5.76
C HIS A 200 2.30 18.96 6.35
N GLY A 201 3.39 19.35 5.69
CA GLY A 201 4.30 20.39 6.18
C GLY A 201 5.00 19.99 7.48
N ILE A 202 5.33 18.70 7.62
CA ILE A 202 6.03 18.13 8.79
C ILE A 202 7.37 17.55 8.37
N THR A 203 8.22 17.22 9.33
CA THR A 203 9.49 16.53 9.05
C THR A 203 9.28 15.03 8.78
N MET A 204 10.24 14.42 8.10
CA MET A 204 10.27 12.96 7.88
C MET A 204 10.25 12.16 9.18
N GLU A 205 10.92 12.66 10.23
CA GLU A 205 10.96 12.02 11.54
C GLU A 205 9.59 12.06 12.22
N GLN A 206 8.94 13.22 12.23
CA GLN A 206 7.57 13.36 12.73
C GLN A 206 6.58 12.49 11.96
N ALA A 207 6.71 12.44 10.62
CA ALA A 207 5.91 11.57 9.77
C ALA A 207 6.12 10.09 10.13
N LYS A 208 7.37 9.66 10.35
CA LYS A 208 7.69 8.30 10.74
C LYS A 208 7.06 7.94 12.09
N THR A 209 7.32 8.75 13.13
CA THR A 209 6.77 8.54 14.48
C THR A 209 5.25 8.47 14.47
N LEU A 210 4.58 9.44 13.85
CA LEU A 210 3.11 9.49 13.82
C LEU A 210 2.50 8.26 13.13
N ILE A 211 3.17 7.73 12.11
CA ILE A 211 2.67 6.59 11.33
C ILE A 211 2.95 5.25 12.00
N GLU A 212 4.08 5.12 12.68
CA GLU A 212 4.46 3.88 13.37
C GLU A 212 3.78 3.73 14.73
N GLU A 213 3.64 4.85 15.46
CA GLU A 213 3.16 4.83 16.85
C GLU A 213 1.70 5.31 16.98
N GLY A 214 1.16 5.97 15.95
CA GLY A 214 -0.13 6.65 16.03
C GLY A 214 -0.07 7.92 16.89
N GLY A 215 -1.24 8.46 17.24
CA GLY A 215 -1.36 9.62 18.13
C GLY A 215 -1.71 10.92 17.41
N VAL A 216 -1.52 12.05 18.10
CA VAL A 216 -1.91 13.37 17.60
C VAL A 216 -0.66 14.25 17.48
N LEU A 217 -0.41 14.76 16.27
CA LEU A 217 0.63 15.73 15.99
C LEU A 217 0.01 17.10 15.70
N GLU A 218 0.34 18.10 16.51
CA GLU A 218 -0.08 19.48 16.26
C GLU A 218 0.82 20.13 15.20
N VAL A 219 0.21 20.73 14.19
CA VAL A 219 0.91 21.37 13.06
C VAL A 219 0.27 22.72 12.80
N ASN A 220 0.96 23.82 13.13
CA ASN A 220 0.48 25.19 12.90
C ASN A 220 -0.93 25.48 13.44
N GLY A 221 -1.28 24.95 14.62
CA GLY A 221 -2.61 25.09 15.23
C GLY A 221 -3.70 24.18 14.64
N GLU A 222 -3.36 23.35 13.66
CA GLU A 222 -4.13 22.21 13.17
C GLU A 222 -3.66 20.92 13.84
N ALA A 223 -4.37 19.82 13.60
CA ALA A 223 -3.96 18.51 14.11
C ALA A 223 -3.94 17.45 13.01
N LEU A 224 -2.92 16.61 13.03
CA LEU A 224 -2.91 15.31 12.39
C LEU A 224 -3.18 14.26 13.44
N ALA A 225 -4.29 13.57 13.30
CA ALA A 225 -4.64 12.43 14.12
C ALA A 225 -4.35 11.16 13.34
N CYS A 226 -3.57 10.26 13.93
CA CYS A 226 -3.31 8.94 13.39
C CYS A 226 -3.81 7.88 14.38
N GLN A 227 -4.69 7.00 13.92
CA GLN A 227 -5.09 5.81 14.66
C GLN A 227 -4.53 4.59 13.95
N ILE A 228 -3.96 3.66 14.71
CA ILE A 228 -3.53 2.36 14.18
C ILE A 228 -4.71 1.40 14.31
N VAL A 229 -5.37 1.12 13.19
CA VAL A 229 -6.52 0.22 13.13
C VAL A 229 -6.09 -1.04 12.37
N ASN A 230 -6.13 -2.19 13.03
CA ASN A 230 -5.68 -3.47 12.45
C ASN A 230 -4.27 -3.40 11.86
N GLY A 231 -3.36 -2.71 12.55
CA GLY A 231 -1.97 -2.51 12.10
C GLY A 231 -1.79 -1.49 10.96
N ARG A 232 -2.86 -0.84 10.49
CA ARG A 232 -2.81 0.19 9.45
C ARG A 232 -2.95 1.60 10.04
N PRO A 233 -2.10 2.57 9.64
CA PRO A 233 -2.25 3.97 10.02
C PRO A 233 -3.42 4.62 9.27
N ALA A 234 -4.46 4.99 10.00
CA ALA A 234 -5.57 5.80 9.51
C ALA A 234 -5.36 7.26 9.94
N VAL A 235 -5.12 8.15 8.97
CA VAL A 235 -4.77 9.54 9.23
C VAL A 235 -5.91 10.47 8.87
N ALA A 236 -6.21 11.41 9.76
CA ALA A 236 -7.12 12.51 9.50
C ALA A 236 -6.48 13.85 9.90
N ARG A 237 -6.58 14.84 9.02
CA ARG A 237 -6.15 16.21 9.29
C ARG A 237 -7.36 17.04 9.67
N PHE A 238 -7.26 17.72 10.81
CA PHE A 238 -8.27 18.60 11.36
C PHE A 238 -7.81 20.04 11.27
N GLY A 239 -8.59 20.88 10.60
CA GLY A 239 -8.35 22.32 10.60
C GLY A 239 -8.48 22.92 12.01
N ALA A 240 -7.93 24.11 12.21
CA ALA A 240 -7.85 24.76 13.52
C ALA A 240 -9.19 24.86 14.27
N ALA A 241 -10.29 25.14 13.56
CA ALA A 241 -11.63 25.23 14.17
C ALA A 241 -12.12 23.88 14.73
N ASN A 242 -11.94 22.79 13.97
CA ASN A 242 -12.32 21.45 14.39
C ASN A 242 -11.42 20.96 15.53
N TYR A 243 -10.12 21.27 15.47
CA TYR A 243 -9.22 20.92 16.55
C TYR A 243 -9.53 21.66 17.85
N ALA A 244 -9.82 22.96 17.80
CA ALA A 244 -10.26 23.72 18.96
C ALA A 244 -11.59 23.20 19.54
N LYS A 245 -12.53 22.80 18.67
CA LYS A 245 -13.77 22.13 19.08
C LYS A 245 -13.48 20.82 19.81
N ALA A 246 -12.58 19.99 19.30
CA ALA A 246 -12.19 18.73 19.92
C ALA A 246 -11.49 18.94 21.29
N LYS A 247 -10.60 19.93 21.41
CA LYS A 247 -9.96 20.28 22.71
C LYS A 247 -10.99 20.67 23.77
N ARG A 248 -12.02 21.46 23.40
CA ARG A 248 -13.13 21.81 24.31
C ARG A 248 -13.94 20.59 24.71
N LEU A 249 -14.33 19.77 23.72
CA LEU A 249 -15.11 18.57 23.94
C LEU A 249 -14.40 17.58 24.87
N ALA A 250 -13.09 17.36 24.64
CA ALA A 250 -12.25 16.52 25.50
C ALA A 250 -12.26 17.01 26.95
N LYS A 251 -12.16 18.33 27.16
CA LYS A 251 -12.20 18.93 28.51
C LYS A 251 -13.57 18.83 29.16
N GLU A 252 -14.64 19.15 28.44
CA GLU A 252 -16.02 19.17 28.94
C GLU A 252 -16.52 17.78 29.30
N LYS A 253 -16.25 16.80 28.45
CA LYS A 253 -16.68 15.40 28.62
C LYS A 253 -15.64 14.50 29.31
N LYS A 254 -14.47 15.05 29.67
CA LYS A 254 -13.32 14.30 30.22
C LYS A 254 -12.91 13.11 29.34
N LEU A 255 -12.91 13.31 28.02
CA LEU A 255 -12.53 12.30 27.03
C LEU A 255 -11.05 12.41 26.68
N HIS A 256 -10.46 11.32 26.18
CA HIS A 256 -9.17 11.40 25.52
C HIS A 256 -9.28 12.26 24.25
N LEU A 257 -8.23 13.02 23.92
CA LEU A 257 -8.27 13.97 22.80
C LEU A 257 -8.55 13.26 21.46
N MET A 258 -8.04 12.04 21.29
CA MET A 258 -8.30 11.23 20.09
C MET A 258 -9.79 10.88 19.94
N ASP A 259 -10.48 10.56 21.04
CA ASP A 259 -11.91 10.23 21.01
C ASP A 259 -12.76 11.46 20.66
N ALA A 260 -12.38 12.62 21.22
CA ALA A 260 -13.02 13.88 20.90
C ALA A 260 -12.80 14.31 19.43
N LEU A 261 -11.61 14.04 18.87
CA LEU A 261 -11.31 14.26 17.46
C LEU A 261 -12.15 13.36 16.56
N SER A 262 -12.29 12.08 16.91
CA SER A 262 -13.17 11.14 16.20
C SER A 262 -14.63 11.62 16.23
N GLU A 263 -15.15 12.02 17.40
CA GLU A 263 -16.53 12.54 17.51
C GLU A 263 -16.74 13.80 16.64
N VAL A 264 -15.78 14.72 16.64
CA VAL A 264 -15.82 15.91 15.79
C VAL A 264 -15.74 15.54 14.30
N GLY A 265 -14.88 14.60 13.92
CA GLY A 265 -14.75 14.13 12.53
C GLY A 265 -16.00 13.45 12.00
N PHE A 266 -16.59 12.52 12.77
CA PHE A 266 -17.83 11.82 12.40
C PHE A 266 -19.04 12.75 12.32
N SER A 267 -19.07 13.79 13.16
CA SER A 267 -20.14 14.78 13.16
C SER A 267 -19.97 15.90 12.12
N ASP A 268 -18.84 15.96 11.42
CA ASP A 268 -18.59 16.93 10.35
C ASP A 268 -18.97 16.34 8.97
N PRO A 269 -20.08 16.80 8.35
CA PRO A 269 -20.54 16.28 7.06
C PRO A 269 -19.55 16.54 5.91
N THR A 270 -18.64 17.50 6.08
CA THR A 270 -17.60 17.81 5.09
C THR A 270 -16.52 16.74 5.15
N MET A 271 -15.99 16.44 6.34
CA MET A 271 -14.96 15.41 6.51
C MET A 271 -15.48 14.01 6.11
N MET A 272 -16.75 13.70 6.39
CA MET A 272 -17.37 12.43 6.01
C MET A 272 -17.70 12.30 4.52
N ARG A 273 -17.63 13.39 3.75
CA ARG A 273 -18.02 13.42 2.33
C ARG A 273 -17.16 12.52 1.46
N GLY A 274 -15.85 12.46 1.71
CA GLY A 274 -14.91 11.61 0.98
C GLY A 274 -15.17 10.12 1.22
N LEU A 275 -15.42 9.73 2.48
CA LEU A 275 -15.74 8.37 2.88
C LEU A 275 -17.10 7.90 2.32
N ALA A 276 -18.13 8.76 2.38
CA ALA A 276 -19.45 8.46 1.84
C ALA A 276 -19.44 8.23 0.32
N ARG A 277 -18.62 9.00 -0.42
CA ARG A 277 -18.44 8.78 -1.87
C ARG A 277 -17.80 7.43 -2.17
N ARG A 278 -16.82 7.00 -1.39
CA ARG A 278 -16.16 5.69 -1.56
C ARG A 278 -17.13 4.52 -1.33
N HIS A 279 -17.96 4.60 -0.29
CA HIS A 279 -18.99 3.58 -0.03
C HIS A 279 -20.06 3.51 -1.13
N MET A 280 -20.40 4.64 -1.76
CA MET A 280 -21.35 4.65 -2.89
C MET A 280 -20.74 4.19 -4.22
N THR A 281 -19.42 4.26 -4.38
CA THR A 281 -18.75 3.89 -5.64
C THR A 281 -18.28 2.45 -5.71
N GLY A 282 -18.43 1.63 -4.65
CA GLY A 282 -18.12 0.19 -4.69
C GLY A 282 -16.80 -0.14 -5.41
N ARG A 283 -15.74 0.62 -5.08
CA ARG A 283 -14.36 0.46 -5.54
C ARG A 283 -13.42 0.78 -4.39
#